data_AF-A0A6A5S7B4-F1
#
_entry.id   AF-A0A6A5S7B4-F1
#
_cell.length_a   1.000
_cell.length_b   1.000
_cell.length_c   1.000
_cell.angle_alpha   90.00
_cell.angle_beta   90.00
_cell.angle_gamma   90.00
#
_symmetry.space_group_name_H-M   'P 1'
#
loop_
_entity.id
_entity.type
_entity.pdbx_description
1 polymer ?
#
loop_
_entity_poly.entity_id
_entity_poly.type
_entity_poly.pdbx_seq_one_letter_code
_entity_poly.pdbx_strand_id
1 'polypeptide(L)'
;MFIPRNPSLTRKDTAIADKKQLAGYNITVDKGTVLPDALADFVRTLKQSRDQQPSPHAQAIIDARRAASVENEITARKTMEEHILFWGEGYPGGIKGITLKDQVNLVKGFLPEPPRVTVAELWGSLARPQPDSCIGYITATEATTHTPALNMPFTREEDDMADWYNVVHNADTHFPFLTAQWKSAIFGEN
;
A
#
# COMPACT_ATOMS: atom_id res chain seq x y z
N MET A 1 -2.40 26.52 -21.30
CA MET A 1 -2.45 25.34 -22.20
C MET A 1 -2.89 24.14 -21.38
N PHE A 2 -4.04 23.54 -21.68
CA PHE A 2 -4.49 22.29 -21.05
C PHE A 2 -3.78 21.12 -21.73
N ILE A 3 -2.92 20.39 -21.02
CA ILE A 3 -2.33 19.14 -21.52
C ILE A 3 -3.38 18.04 -21.30
N PRO A 4 -3.89 17.36 -22.34
CA PRO A 4 -4.85 16.28 -22.16
C PRO A 4 -4.21 15.14 -21.36
N ARG A 5 -4.88 14.70 -20.29
CA ARG A 5 -4.49 13.51 -19.54
C ARG A 5 -4.86 12.29 -20.38
N ASN A 6 -3.87 11.46 -20.71
CA ASN A 6 -4.15 10.14 -21.29
C ASN A 6 -4.98 9.32 -20.29
N PRO A 7 -6.05 8.63 -20.74
CA PRO A 7 -6.81 7.74 -19.89
C PRO A 7 -5.93 6.59 -19.38
N SER A 8 -6.21 6.13 -18.18
CA SER A 8 -5.54 4.98 -17.55
C SER A 8 -5.72 3.73 -18.42
N LEU A 9 -4.64 3.01 -18.71
CA LEU A 9 -4.67 1.75 -19.44
C LEU A 9 -5.44 0.68 -18.65
N THR A 10 -6.29 -0.07 -19.34
CA THR A 10 -7.12 -1.16 -18.79
C THR A 10 -6.29 -2.44 -18.61
N ARG A 11 -6.25 -3.01 -17.39
CA ARG A 11 -5.60 -4.31 -17.08
C ARG A 11 -6.25 -5.46 -17.86
N LYS A 12 -5.45 -6.34 -18.49
CA LYS A 12 -5.90 -7.54 -19.24
C LYS A 12 -5.97 -8.84 -18.40
N ASP A 13 -6.94 -9.67 -18.78
CA ASP A 13 -7.28 -11.10 -18.62
C ASP A 13 -6.66 -12.06 -17.58
N THR A 14 -5.42 -11.93 -17.08
CA THR A 14 -4.96 -12.75 -15.92
C THR A 14 -5.79 -12.48 -14.66
N ALA A 15 -6.37 -11.29 -14.60
CA ALA A 15 -7.32 -10.88 -13.57
C ALA A 15 -8.64 -11.69 -13.55
N ILE A 16 -8.96 -12.52 -14.54
CA ILE A 16 -10.25 -13.24 -14.60
C ILE A 16 -10.27 -14.48 -13.69
N ALA A 17 -9.17 -15.24 -13.63
CA ALA A 17 -9.04 -16.38 -12.71
C ALA A 17 -9.05 -15.89 -11.26
N ASP A 18 -8.31 -14.82 -10.98
CA ASP A 18 -8.31 -14.13 -9.70
C ASP A 18 -9.73 -13.64 -9.35
N LYS A 19 -10.47 -13.04 -10.29
CA LYS A 19 -11.85 -12.58 -10.03
C LYS A 19 -12.81 -13.71 -9.65
N LYS A 20 -12.69 -14.90 -10.26
CA LYS A 20 -13.54 -16.05 -9.92
C LYS A 20 -13.18 -16.61 -8.55
N GLN A 21 -11.89 -16.72 -8.24
CA GLN A 21 -11.43 -17.10 -6.91
C GLN A 21 -11.93 -16.10 -5.87
N LEU A 22 -11.66 -14.80 -6.05
CA LEU A 22 -12.12 -13.73 -5.14
C LEU A 22 -13.63 -13.78 -4.92
N ALA A 23 -14.42 -13.90 -5.99
CA ALA A 23 -15.87 -14.04 -5.88
C ALA A 23 -16.31 -15.31 -5.11
N GLY A 24 -15.61 -16.43 -5.30
CA GLY A 24 -15.84 -17.66 -4.53
C GLY A 24 -15.58 -17.48 -3.03
N TYR A 25 -14.66 -16.60 -2.66
CA TYR A 25 -14.37 -16.18 -1.29
C TYR A 25 -15.26 -15.02 -0.81
N ASN A 26 -16.33 -14.66 -1.54
CA ASN A 26 -17.18 -13.49 -1.29
C ASN A 26 -16.43 -12.14 -1.27
N ILE A 27 -15.24 -12.08 -1.87
CA ILE A 27 -14.49 -10.85 -2.08
C ILE A 27 -15.00 -10.21 -3.36
N THR A 28 -15.64 -9.06 -3.22
CA THR A 28 -16.17 -8.31 -4.35
C THR A 28 -15.27 -7.14 -4.69
N VAL A 29 -15.04 -6.92 -5.98
CA VAL A 29 -14.34 -5.74 -6.49
C VAL A 29 -15.41 -4.72 -6.89
N ASP A 30 -15.29 -3.48 -6.42
CA ASP A 30 -16.20 -2.41 -6.80
C ASP A 30 -16.24 -2.26 -8.34
N LYS A 31 -17.45 -2.22 -8.89
CA LYS A 31 -17.71 -2.15 -10.33
C LYS A 31 -18.04 -0.73 -10.78
N GLY A 32 -17.70 0.29 -9.98
CA GLY A 32 -18.09 1.67 -10.23
C GLY A 32 -19.52 1.92 -9.79
N THR A 33 -19.87 1.47 -8.58
CA THR A 33 -21.13 1.84 -7.95
C THR A 33 -21.22 3.36 -7.79
N VAL A 34 -22.43 3.91 -7.90
CA VAL A 34 -22.64 5.34 -7.68
C VAL A 34 -22.25 5.65 -6.24
N LEU A 35 -21.27 6.52 -6.06
CA LEU A 35 -20.85 6.94 -4.73
C LEU A 35 -22.03 7.62 -4.03
N PRO A 36 -22.29 7.32 -2.75
CA PRO A 36 -23.24 8.09 -1.95
C PRO A 36 -22.91 9.57 -2.01
N ASP A 37 -23.94 10.44 -2.03
CA ASP A 37 -23.76 11.88 -2.30
C ASP A 37 -22.69 12.54 -1.41
N ALA A 38 -22.65 12.20 -0.11
CA ALA A 38 -21.65 12.71 0.82
C ALA A 38 -20.20 12.35 0.43
N LEU A 39 -19.98 11.12 -0.06
CA LEU A 39 -18.67 10.67 -0.53
C LEU A 39 -18.34 11.29 -1.90
N ALA A 40 -19.34 11.43 -2.78
CA ALA A 40 -19.18 12.09 -4.07
C ALA A 40 -18.77 13.57 -3.89
N ASP A 41 -19.40 14.27 -2.95
CA ASP A 41 -19.05 15.65 -2.58
C ASP A 41 -17.62 15.75 -2.04
N PHE A 42 -17.24 14.88 -1.11
CA PHE A 42 -15.87 14.84 -0.60
C PHE A 42 -14.84 14.59 -1.72
N VAL A 43 -15.07 13.59 -2.58
CA VAL A 43 -14.21 13.30 -3.74
C VAL A 43 -14.14 14.50 -4.70
N ARG A 44 -15.23 15.23 -4.89
CA ARG A 44 -15.26 16.45 -5.70
C ARG A 44 -14.33 17.51 -5.11
N THR A 45 -14.38 17.73 -3.79
CA THR A 45 -13.46 18.64 -3.08
C THR A 45 -12.02 18.23 -3.26
N LEU A 46 -11.70 16.93 -3.18
CA LEU A 46 -10.32 16.44 -3.40
C LEU A 46 -9.80 16.68 -4.82
N LYS A 47 -10.69 16.77 -5.82
CA LYS A 47 -10.34 17.03 -7.22
C LYS A 47 -10.21 18.52 -7.56
N GLN A 48 -10.66 19.41 -6.68
CA GLN A 48 -10.54 20.84 -6.91
C GLN A 48 -9.06 21.25 -6.96
N SER A 49 -8.73 22.17 -7.86
CA SER A 49 -7.42 22.81 -7.86
C SER A 49 -7.21 23.49 -6.51
N ARG A 50 -6.04 23.28 -5.92
CA ARG A 50 -5.65 23.96 -4.68
C ARG A 50 -5.00 25.29 -5.06
N ASP A 51 -5.31 26.33 -4.29
CA ASP A 51 -4.67 27.65 -4.44
C ASP A 51 -3.23 27.66 -3.93
N GLN A 52 -2.86 26.65 -3.13
CA GLN A 52 -1.51 26.49 -2.61
C GLN A 52 -0.55 25.91 -3.65
N GLN A 53 0.70 26.36 -3.60
CA GLN A 53 1.76 25.82 -4.44
C GLN A 53 1.91 24.30 -4.20
N PRO A 54 2.06 23.50 -5.27
CA PRO A 54 2.31 22.06 -5.14
C PRO A 54 3.57 21.78 -4.33
N SER A 55 3.61 20.62 -3.65
CA SER A 55 4.84 20.21 -2.95
C SER A 55 5.98 20.02 -3.96
N PRO A 56 7.24 20.25 -3.56
CA PRO A 56 8.40 19.93 -4.41
C PRO A 56 8.41 18.48 -4.87
N HIS A 57 7.96 17.55 -4.02
CA HIS A 57 7.79 16.14 -4.36
C HIS A 57 6.80 15.91 -5.50
N ALA A 58 5.72 16.69 -5.59
CA ALA A 58 4.77 16.58 -6.69
C ALA A 58 5.42 16.90 -8.05
N GLN A 59 6.32 17.90 -8.08
CA GLN A 59 7.10 18.20 -9.28
C GLN A 59 8.13 17.10 -9.57
N ALA A 60 8.84 16.63 -8.55
CA ALA A 60 9.82 15.55 -8.70
C ALA A 60 9.18 14.26 -9.25
N ILE A 61 7.96 13.91 -8.82
CA ILE A 61 7.16 12.82 -9.41
C ILE A 61 6.92 13.06 -10.90
N ILE A 62 6.54 14.27 -11.30
CA ILE A 62 6.27 14.60 -12.71
C ILE A 62 7.54 14.47 -13.56
N ASP A 63 8.68 14.87 -13.01
CA ASP A 63 9.97 14.85 -13.70
C ASP A 63 10.50 13.42 -13.82
N ALA A 64 10.39 12.63 -12.74
CA ALA A 64 10.87 11.26 -12.66
C ALA A 64 9.98 10.24 -13.39
N ARG A 65 8.66 10.50 -13.53
CA ARG A 65 7.71 9.51 -14.08
C ARG A 65 8.10 8.95 -15.44
N ARG A 66 8.70 9.77 -16.32
CA ARG A 66 9.03 9.36 -17.69
C ARG A 66 10.18 8.36 -17.66
N ALA A 67 11.21 8.64 -16.87
CA ALA A 67 12.31 7.72 -16.66
C ALA A 67 11.81 6.44 -15.98
N ALA A 68 11.04 6.54 -14.90
CA ALA A 68 10.50 5.38 -14.21
C ALA A 68 9.61 4.49 -15.11
N SER A 69 8.89 5.06 -16.09
CA SER A 69 8.00 4.30 -16.98
C SER A 69 8.68 3.34 -17.95
N VAL A 70 9.98 3.53 -18.23
CA VAL A 70 10.77 2.66 -19.13
C VAL A 70 11.65 1.66 -18.37
N GLU A 71 11.67 1.75 -17.03
CA GLU A 71 12.43 0.88 -16.15
C GLU A 71 11.61 -0.34 -15.71
N ASN A 72 12.29 -1.34 -15.16
CA ASN A 72 11.61 -2.46 -14.49
C ASN A 72 10.95 -2.01 -13.16
N GLU A 73 10.02 -2.82 -12.63
CA GLU A 73 9.20 -2.48 -11.44
C GLU A 73 10.05 -2.09 -10.22
N ILE A 74 11.16 -2.80 -9.96
CA ILE A 74 12.02 -2.54 -8.80
C ILE A 74 12.75 -1.20 -8.94
N THR A 75 13.35 -0.95 -10.11
CA THR A 75 14.05 0.31 -10.37
C THR A 75 13.07 1.48 -10.36
N ALA A 76 11.94 1.35 -11.06
CA ALA A 76 10.90 2.36 -11.11
C ALA A 76 10.35 2.69 -9.70
N ARG A 77 10.14 1.68 -8.86
CA ARG A 77 9.74 1.86 -7.45
C ARG A 77 10.77 2.70 -6.71
N LYS A 78 12.05 2.30 -6.72
CA LYS A 78 13.11 3.02 -6.00
C LYS A 78 13.23 4.48 -6.43
N THR A 79 13.04 4.78 -7.71
CA THR A 79 13.08 6.15 -8.23
C THR A 79 11.90 7.00 -7.75
N MET A 80 10.74 6.40 -7.52
CA MET A 80 9.49 7.13 -7.23
C MET A 80 9.13 7.13 -5.73
N GLU A 81 9.57 6.12 -4.99
CA GLU A 81 9.19 5.85 -3.60
C GLU A 81 9.50 7.03 -2.68
N GLU A 82 10.68 7.62 -2.78
CA GLU A 82 11.12 8.76 -1.95
C GLU A 82 10.28 10.03 -2.16
N HIS A 83 9.52 10.11 -3.25
CA HIS A 83 8.65 11.26 -3.53
C HIS A 83 7.17 10.98 -3.25
N ILE A 84 6.79 9.71 -3.11
CA ILE A 84 5.40 9.28 -2.96
C ILE A 84 5.11 8.80 -1.54
N LEU A 85 6.02 8.01 -0.97
CA LEU A 85 5.87 7.41 0.35
C LEU A 85 6.64 8.18 1.40
N PHE A 86 6.20 8.01 2.65
CA PHE A 86 6.88 8.58 3.80
C PHE A 86 8.01 7.66 4.25
N TRP A 87 9.16 8.25 4.55
CA TRP A 87 10.20 7.53 5.24
C TRP A 87 10.01 7.58 6.74
N GLY A 88 10.32 6.47 7.39
CA GLY A 88 10.27 6.34 8.84
C GLY A 88 11.51 6.91 9.52
N GLU A 89 11.46 6.95 10.84
CA GLU A 89 12.44 7.61 11.71
C GLU A 89 13.88 7.10 11.51
N GLY A 90 14.05 5.85 11.05
CA GLY A 90 15.35 5.27 10.71
C GLY A 90 16.05 5.89 9.49
N TYR A 91 15.39 6.78 8.75
CA TYR A 91 15.94 7.46 7.58
C TYR A 91 16.24 8.94 7.86
N PRO A 92 17.23 9.55 7.20
CA PRO A 92 17.49 10.99 7.31
C PRO A 92 16.25 11.82 6.94
N GLY A 93 15.77 12.65 7.88
CA GLY A 93 14.57 13.46 7.68
C GLY A 93 13.25 12.68 7.77
N GLY A 94 13.31 11.41 8.21
CA GLY A 94 12.14 10.57 8.40
C GLY A 94 11.19 11.05 9.48
N ILE A 95 9.95 10.57 9.41
CA ILE A 95 8.90 10.92 10.37
C ILE A 95 9.09 10.09 11.65
N LYS A 96 9.04 10.77 12.80
CA LYS A 96 9.19 10.13 14.11
C LYS A 96 8.10 9.11 14.39
N GLY A 97 8.47 8.00 15.04
CA GLY A 97 7.58 6.95 15.50
C GLY A 97 7.06 6.02 14.40
N ILE A 98 7.39 6.24 13.12
CA ILE A 98 6.93 5.39 12.01
C ILE A 98 8.10 4.68 11.34
N THR A 99 7.81 3.55 10.70
CA THR A 99 8.75 2.76 9.92
C THR A 99 8.20 2.47 8.53
N LEU A 100 9.10 2.25 7.57
CA LEU A 100 8.81 1.79 6.22
C LEU A 100 9.52 0.44 6.06
N LYS A 101 8.76 -0.63 5.78
CA LYS A 101 9.31 -1.97 5.54
C LYS A 101 8.92 -2.45 4.15
N ASP A 102 9.88 -3.02 3.45
CA ASP A 102 9.69 -3.56 2.11
C ASP A 102 9.26 -5.02 2.14
N GLN A 103 8.35 -5.39 1.24
CA GLN A 103 7.98 -6.79 0.94
C GLN A 103 7.61 -7.64 2.17
N VAL A 104 7.03 -7.01 3.19
CA VAL A 104 6.62 -7.72 4.40
C VAL A 104 5.44 -8.64 4.12
N ASN A 105 5.43 -9.77 4.81
CA ASN A 105 4.34 -10.72 4.75
C ASN A 105 3.23 -10.27 5.72
N LEU A 106 1.98 -10.19 5.27
CA LEU A 106 0.86 -10.04 6.20
C LEU A 106 0.44 -11.40 6.76
N VAL A 107 -0.09 -11.40 7.99
CA VAL A 107 -0.53 -12.61 8.69
C VAL A 107 -1.72 -13.25 7.95
N LYS A 108 -1.59 -14.53 7.60
CA LYS A 108 -2.63 -15.29 6.86
C LYS A 108 -3.93 -15.43 7.64
N GLY A 109 -3.88 -15.38 8.98
CA GLY A 109 -5.06 -15.51 9.84
C GLY A 109 -6.09 -14.41 9.66
N PHE A 110 -5.72 -13.27 9.04
CA PHE A 110 -6.66 -12.20 8.69
C PHE A 110 -7.28 -12.35 7.29
N LEU A 111 -6.94 -13.41 6.54
CA LEU A 111 -7.62 -13.71 5.27
C LEU A 111 -9.03 -14.23 5.54
N PRO A 112 -10.00 -13.93 4.67
CA PRO A 112 -11.34 -14.44 4.83
C PRO A 112 -11.35 -15.97 4.70
N GLU A 113 -12.08 -16.62 5.59
CA GLU A 113 -12.33 -18.05 5.50
C GLU A 113 -13.21 -18.35 4.28
N PRO A 114 -12.98 -19.49 3.59
CA PRO A 114 -13.83 -19.87 2.48
C PRO A 114 -15.26 -20.08 3.00
N PRO A 115 -16.29 -19.51 2.34
CA PRO A 115 -17.67 -19.64 2.81
C PRO A 115 -18.19 -21.09 2.75
N ARG A 116 -17.55 -21.97 1.98
CA ARG A 116 -17.80 -23.41 1.88
C ARG A 116 -16.50 -24.14 1.59
N VAL A 117 -16.35 -25.37 2.08
CA VAL A 117 -15.16 -26.23 1.85
C VAL A 117 -14.82 -26.41 0.37
N THR A 118 -15.83 -26.51 -0.49
CA THR A 118 -15.66 -26.70 -1.95
C THR A 118 -15.00 -25.50 -2.63
N VAL A 119 -15.01 -24.31 -2.02
CA VAL A 119 -14.37 -23.12 -2.62
C VAL A 119 -12.86 -23.30 -2.69
N ALA A 120 -12.24 -23.76 -1.60
CA ALA A 120 -10.80 -23.99 -1.56
C ALA A 120 -10.40 -25.18 -2.47
N GLU A 121 -11.27 -26.18 -2.63
CA GLU A 121 -11.03 -27.32 -3.54
C GLU A 121 -11.08 -26.90 -5.02
N LEU A 122 -12.02 -26.03 -5.39
CA LEU A 122 -12.21 -25.58 -6.76
C LEU A 122 -11.21 -24.50 -7.18
N TRP A 123 -10.87 -23.59 -6.26
CA TRP A 123 -10.12 -22.38 -6.59
C TRP A 123 -8.79 -22.24 -5.84
N GLY A 124 -8.45 -23.18 -4.94
CA GLY A 124 -7.28 -23.08 -4.08
C GLY A 124 -7.41 -22.00 -2.99
N SER A 125 -6.48 -22.03 -2.04
CA SER A 125 -6.39 -21.02 -0.97
C SER A 125 -5.96 -19.65 -1.50
N LEU A 126 -6.47 -18.59 -0.86
CA LEU A 126 -6.01 -17.23 -1.12
C LEU A 126 -4.51 -17.09 -0.85
N ALA A 127 -3.83 -16.38 -1.75
CA ALA A 127 -2.42 -16.04 -1.57
C ALA A 127 -2.22 -15.20 -0.32
N ARG A 128 -1.04 -15.34 0.32
CA ARG A 128 -0.66 -14.45 1.41
C ARG A 128 -0.50 -13.03 0.86
N PRO A 129 -1.09 -12.00 1.47
CA PRO A 129 -0.85 -10.63 1.05
C PRO A 129 0.59 -10.23 1.36
N GLN A 130 1.26 -9.68 0.36
CA GLN A 130 2.63 -9.17 0.47
C GLN A 130 2.69 -7.83 -0.29
N PRO A 131 2.42 -6.70 0.38
CA PRO A 131 2.61 -5.39 -0.25
C PRO A 131 4.09 -5.15 -0.56
N ASP A 132 4.37 -4.31 -1.56
CA ASP A 132 5.74 -3.93 -1.89
C ASP A 132 6.37 -3.06 -0.81
N SER A 133 5.58 -2.15 -0.24
CA SER A 133 5.98 -1.23 0.81
C SER A 133 4.88 -1.19 1.88
N CYS A 134 5.27 -1.15 3.15
CA CYS A 134 4.37 -1.13 4.29
C CYS A 134 4.83 -0.10 5.31
N ILE A 135 3.95 0.84 5.65
CA ILE A 135 4.19 1.89 6.64
C ILE A 135 3.30 1.64 7.85
N GLY A 136 3.94 1.62 9.02
CA GLY A 136 3.28 1.51 10.32
C GLY A 136 4.13 2.16 11.40
N TYR A 137 3.78 1.90 12.65
CA TYR A 137 4.52 2.40 13.80
C TYR A 137 5.70 1.48 14.15
N ILE A 138 6.74 2.09 14.70
CA ILE A 138 7.92 1.40 15.23
C ILE A 138 7.53 0.61 16.49
N THR A 139 8.07 -0.60 16.66
CA THR A 139 7.92 -1.43 17.88
C THR A 139 9.01 -1.13 18.90
N ALA A 140 8.84 -1.53 20.16
CA ALA A 140 9.91 -1.43 21.16
C ALA A 140 11.19 -2.13 20.72
N THR A 141 11.06 -3.29 20.09
CA THR A 141 12.18 -4.05 19.55
C THR A 141 12.95 -3.23 18.52
N GLU A 142 12.28 -2.68 17.51
CA GLU A 142 12.96 -1.84 16.51
C GLU A 142 13.58 -0.60 17.16
N ALA A 143 12.82 0.16 17.97
CA ALA A 143 13.32 1.41 18.56
C ALA A 143 14.62 1.22 19.37
N THR A 144 14.74 0.11 20.08
CA THR A 144 15.91 -0.21 20.91
C THR A 144 17.13 -0.68 20.12
N THR A 145 16.97 -1.09 18.86
CA THR A 145 18.09 -1.49 17.99
C THR A 145 18.88 -0.31 17.41
N HIS A 146 18.31 0.89 17.42
CA HIS A 146 18.97 2.12 16.94
C HIS A 146 19.88 2.73 18.01
N THR A 147 20.90 3.49 17.59
CA THR A 147 21.80 4.23 18.49
C THR A 147 21.93 5.69 18.05
N PRO A 148 21.41 6.66 18.84
CA PRO A 148 20.63 6.48 20.07
C PRO A 148 19.29 5.78 19.80
N ALA A 149 18.71 5.16 20.84
CA ALA A 149 17.40 4.53 20.73
C ALA A 149 16.34 5.54 20.26
N LEU A 150 15.42 5.08 19.40
CA LEU A 150 14.34 5.91 18.90
C LEU A 150 13.26 6.11 19.97
N ASN A 151 12.49 7.19 19.84
CA ASN A 151 11.38 7.44 20.75
C ASN A 151 10.22 6.51 20.41
N MET A 152 9.68 5.85 21.44
CA MET A 152 8.54 4.97 21.29
C MET A 152 7.24 5.75 21.04
N PRO A 153 6.43 5.36 20.04
CA PRO A 153 5.14 5.99 19.79
C PRO A 153 4.07 5.57 20.80
N PHE A 154 4.27 4.44 21.49
CA PHE A 154 3.33 3.82 22.42
C PHE A 154 3.95 3.69 23.82
N THR A 155 3.10 3.61 24.86
CA THR A 155 3.55 3.13 26.17
C THR A 155 3.91 1.64 26.10
N ARG A 156 4.56 1.11 27.15
CA ARG A 156 4.92 -0.31 27.18
C ARG A 156 3.70 -1.22 27.11
N GLU A 157 2.63 -0.87 27.83
CA GLU A 157 1.38 -1.63 27.85
C GLU A 157 0.65 -1.58 26.51
N GLU A 158 0.69 -0.43 25.82
CA GLU A 158 0.13 -0.27 24.48
C GLU A 158 0.92 -1.07 23.43
N ASP A 159 2.24 -1.10 23.53
CA ASP A 159 3.15 -1.88 22.67
C ASP A 159 2.90 -3.39 22.85
N ASP A 160 2.83 -3.87 24.10
CA ASP A 160 2.50 -5.27 24.39
C ASP A 160 1.11 -5.63 23.81
N MET A 161 0.11 -4.74 23.93
CA MET A 161 -1.22 -4.93 23.33
C MET A 161 -1.15 -4.97 21.78
N ALA A 162 -0.36 -4.10 21.17
CA ALA A 162 -0.20 -4.04 19.71
C ALA A 162 0.50 -5.29 19.16
N ASP A 163 1.41 -5.90 19.92
CA ASP A 163 2.06 -7.17 19.57
C ASP A 163 1.07 -8.33 19.43
N TRP A 164 0.07 -8.43 20.32
CA TRP A 164 -0.96 -9.49 20.24
C TRP A 164 -1.79 -9.46 18.96
N TYR A 165 -1.97 -8.28 18.37
CA TYR A 165 -2.77 -8.08 17.16
C TYR A 165 -1.91 -7.72 15.94
N ASN A 166 -0.61 -8.05 15.97
CA ASN A 166 0.28 -7.69 14.89
C ASN A 166 -0.15 -8.33 13.56
N VAL A 167 -0.42 -7.47 12.57
CA VAL A 167 -0.88 -7.85 11.22
C VAL A 167 0.31 -8.19 10.31
N VAL A 168 1.51 -7.74 10.67
CA VAL A 168 2.73 -7.96 9.90
C VAL A 168 3.49 -9.16 10.49
N HIS A 169 3.72 -10.17 9.67
CA HIS A 169 4.35 -11.42 10.09
C HIS A 169 5.88 -11.26 10.14
N ASN A 170 6.46 -11.50 11.32
CA ASN A 170 7.92 -11.45 11.56
C ASN A 170 8.57 -10.13 11.12
N ALA A 171 7.89 -9.02 11.30
CA ALA A 171 8.48 -7.70 11.11
C ALA A 171 8.10 -6.79 12.27
N ASP A 172 9.05 -5.94 12.66
CA ASP A 172 8.88 -4.93 13.69
C ASP A 172 8.08 -3.74 13.13
N THR A 173 6.77 -3.92 12.98
CA THR A 173 5.85 -2.87 12.50
C THR A 173 4.46 -3.06 13.10
N HIS A 174 4.03 -2.11 13.93
CA HIS A 174 2.67 -2.07 14.45
C HIS A 174 1.72 -1.33 13.50
N PHE A 175 0.46 -1.76 13.47
CA PHE A 175 -0.65 -1.11 12.76
C PHE A 175 -0.27 -0.55 11.38
N PRO A 176 -0.06 -1.43 10.37
CA PRO A 176 0.28 -0.98 9.02
C PRO A 176 -0.87 -0.17 8.43
N PHE A 177 -0.80 1.15 8.51
CA PHE A 177 -1.87 2.06 8.13
C PHE A 177 -1.78 2.50 6.65
N LEU A 178 -0.62 2.30 6.02
CA LEU A 178 -0.47 2.50 4.58
C LEU A 178 0.33 1.35 3.98
N THR A 179 -0.25 0.66 3.01
CA THR A 179 0.45 -0.31 2.18
C THR A 179 0.45 0.17 0.73
N ALA A 180 1.53 -0.09 0.01
CA ALA A 180 1.67 0.26 -1.39
C ALA A 180 1.96 -0.98 -2.22
N GLN A 181 1.36 -1.03 -3.41
CA GLN A 181 1.69 -1.97 -4.46
C GLN A 181 2.02 -1.18 -5.71
N TRP A 182 3.21 -1.44 -6.26
CA TRP A 182 3.66 -0.85 -7.50
C TRP A 182 3.33 -1.82 -8.61
N LYS A 183 2.54 -1.36 -9.58
CA LYS A 183 2.27 -2.12 -10.81
C LYS A 183 2.33 -1.17 -11.97
N SER A 184 3.11 -1.54 -12.99
CA SER A 184 3.04 -0.84 -14.26
C SER A 184 1.65 -1.01 -14.85
N ALA A 185 1.12 0.06 -15.45
CA ALA A 185 -0.14 0.02 -16.17
C ALA A 185 -0.10 -0.89 -17.41
N ILE A 186 1.10 -1.38 -17.78
CA ILE A 186 1.38 -2.05 -19.06
C ILE A 186 1.45 -3.58 -18.93
N PHE A 187 1.33 -4.18 -17.75
CA PHE A 187 1.36 -5.66 -17.64
C PHE A 187 0.03 -6.31 -18.09
N GLY A 188 -0.14 -6.40 -19.41
CA GLY A 188 -0.47 -7.66 -20.05
C GLY A 188 0.83 -8.19 -20.63
N GLU A 189 1.37 -9.28 -20.07
CA GLU A 189 2.45 -10.01 -20.73
C GLU A 189 1.96 -10.52 -22.09
N ASN A 190 2.87 -10.52 -23.07
CA ASN A 190 2.67 -11.13 -24.39
C ASN A 190 2.26 -12.60 -24.29
#